data_AF-W5WKU0-F1
#
_entry.id   AF-W5WKU0-F1
#
_cell.length_a   1.000
_cell.length_b   1.000
_cell.length_c   1.000
_cell.angle_alpha   90.00
_cell.angle_beta   90.00
_cell.angle_gamma   90.00
#
_symmetry.space_group_name_H-M   'P 1'
#
loop_
_entity.id
_entity.type
_entity.pdbx_description
1 polymer ?
#
loop_
_entity_poly.entity_id
_entity_poly.type
_entity_poly.pdbx_seq_one_letter_code
_entity_poly.pdbx_strand_id
1 'polypeptide(L)'
;MSKINTNPEHMRRSGNKLVSFGEKISAGGEKMESAGQRLLSHAGSDRSGFGSVITKCFGRGLEIGGKVFKEGGRVTSTAGKHLGTTADLHEEADHQGARGLKAHEKSAKDPHVKGSGGETKPSSASGGGGGGGGKQPPKLPTGGGGEGHHGGGEGSGGGGGKDHQPQRLRGDLNDPTPGTRKPPSATERSDDIKQLPPAKDPGHAPQTGEHGPTNPSRGAVLERIDPKSHRVTTDENGLIRTVDGKPVKDYLDGRAQERASVIGEHAHKKDGPCSALAMDLKTGTITEGVNGRPNHVLKEEDLHPLLQDNYKNMADWKHPVVDKDGSVTHTFDGQVHHDKPLRHAEVKATNELLWERERNRGPNDPPLDQSTLKELRFDPRFIRNSGEHMQVGGSAAACGNCDNILHNVPSYSGRFSYHPQDHRYNRHSTADW
;
A
#
# COMPACT_ATOMS: atom_id res chain seq x y z
N MET A 1 -11.54 -21.12 -2.02
CA MET A 1 -10.22 -21.22 -1.38
C MET A 1 -9.50 -22.40 -2.00
N SER A 2 -8.35 -22.19 -2.65
CA SER A 2 -7.51 -23.28 -3.13
C SER A 2 -7.03 -24.11 -1.93
N LYS A 3 -7.17 -25.42 -2.00
CA LYS A 3 -6.64 -26.33 -0.97
C LYS A 3 -5.11 -26.28 -1.05
N ILE A 4 -4.48 -25.46 -0.23
CA ILE A 4 -3.03 -25.49 -0.04
C ILE A 4 -2.75 -26.79 0.72
N ASN A 5 -2.19 -27.78 0.03
CA ASN A 5 -1.78 -29.02 0.64
C ASN A 5 -0.43 -28.79 1.34
N THR A 6 -0.48 -28.27 2.56
CA THR A 6 0.71 -27.92 3.34
C THR A 6 1.15 -29.12 4.16
N ASN A 7 2.34 -29.64 3.86
CA ASN A 7 2.93 -30.74 4.63
C ASN A 7 3.39 -30.24 6.02
N PRO A 8 2.94 -30.85 7.14
CA PRO A 8 3.34 -30.46 8.50
C PRO A 8 4.85 -30.37 8.73
N GLU A 9 5.64 -31.26 8.10
CA GLU A 9 7.11 -31.24 8.21
C GLU A 9 7.73 -29.97 7.61
N HIS A 10 7.14 -29.45 6.52
CA HIS A 10 7.60 -28.19 5.94
C HIS A 10 7.29 -27.00 6.84
N MET A 11 6.13 -27.01 7.52
CA MET A 11 5.77 -25.97 8.48
C MET A 11 6.69 -25.99 9.70
N ARG A 12 6.97 -27.17 10.27
CA ARG A 12 7.88 -27.35 11.41
C ARG A 12 9.31 -26.91 11.08
N ARG A 13 9.83 -27.31 9.90
CA ARG A 13 11.15 -26.88 9.42
C ARG A 13 11.24 -25.36 9.21
N SER A 14 10.19 -24.76 8.67
CA SER A 14 10.13 -23.31 8.44
C SER A 14 10.00 -22.53 9.75
N GLY A 15 9.17 -23.03 10.69
CA GLY A 15 9.05 -22.51 12.05
C GLY A 15 10.38 -22.50 12.79
N ASN A 16 11.12 -23.63 12.77
CA ASN A 16 12.44 -23.71 13.40
C ASN A 16 13.46 -22.73 12.81
N LYS A 17 13.45 -22.53 11.48
CA LYS A 17 14.29 -21.52 10.83
C LYS A 17 13.94 -20.11 11.32
N LEU A 18 12.66 -19.77 11.39
CA LEU A 18 12.20 -18.47 11.89
C LEU A 18 12.53 -18.24 13.36
N VAL A 19 12.40 -19.26 14.21
CA VAL A 19 12.85 -19.19 15.62
C VAL A 19 14.35 -18.88 15.68
N SER A 20 15.18 -19.65 14.97
CA SER A 20 16.64 -19.45 14.97
C SER A 20 17.05 -18.07 14.41
N PHE A 21 16.31 -17.56 13.43
CA PHE A 21 16.54 -16.24 12.86
C PHE A 21 16.13 -15.13 13.83
N GLY A 22 14.97 -15.27 14.49
CA GLY A 22 14.51 -14.35 15.53
C GLY A 22 15.48 -14.27 16.71
N GLU A 23 16.04 -15.40 17.13
CA GLU A 23 17.06 -15.46 18.20
C GLU A 23 18.34 -14.71 17.80
N LYS A 24 18.82 -14.89 16.56
CA LYS A 24 19.99 -14.15 16.04
C LYS A 24 19.74 -12.64 15.97
N ILE A 25 18.55 -12.23 15.53
CA ILE A 25 18.15 -10.83 15.50
C ILE A 25 18.12 -10.26 16.94
N SER A 26 17.51 -10.99 17.87
CA SER A 26 17.42 -10.55 19.28
C SER A 26 18.81 -10.39 19.91
N ALA A 27 19.71 -11.36 19.71
CA ALA A 27 21.09 -11.27 20.17
C ALA A 27 21.87 -10.11 19.52
N GLY A 28 21.59 -9.80 18.25
CA GLY A 28 22.12 -8.61 17.57
C GLY A 28 21.62 -7.32 18.20
N GLY A 29 20.32 -7.24 18.50
CA GLY A 29 19.70 -6.11 19.19
C GLY A 29 20.30 -5.85 20.57
N GLU A 30 20.50 -6.90 21.38
CA GLU A 30 21.12 -6.79 22.71
C GLU A 30 22.56 -6.28 22.67
N LYS A 31 23.34 -6.69 21.65
CA LYS A 31 24.69 -6.18 21.43
C LYS A 31 24.68 -4.70 21.06
N MET A 32 23.75 -4.26 20.20
CA MET A 32 23.61 -2.85 19.84
C MET A 32 23.15 -2.00 21.02
N GLU A 33 22.19 -2.49 21.80
CA GLU A 33 21.71 -1.82 23.02
C GLU A 33 22.85 -1.64 24.03
N SER A 34 23.62 -2.71 24.27
CA SER A 34 24.80 -2.67 25.15
C SER A 34 25.88 -1.72 24.64
N ALA A 35 26.11 -1.66 23.32
CA ALA A 35 27.06 -0.72 22.71
C ALA A 35 26.59 0.74 22.86
N GLY A 36 25.30 1.00 22.66
CA GLY A 36 24.69 2.32 22.89
C GLY A 36 24.84 2.78 24.34
N GLN A 37 24.55 1.91 25.31
CA GLN A 37 24.72 2.19 26.73
C GLN A 37 26.18 2.47 27.10
N ARG A 38 27.15 1.73 26.56
CA ARG A 38 28.58 1.99 26.77
C ARG A 38 29.00 3.34 26.21
N LEU A 39 28.57 3.69 25.01
CA LEU A 39 28.84 5.01 24.41
C LEU A 39 28.25 6.15 25.24
N LEU A 40 27.03 5.99 25.73
CA LEU A 40 26.40 6.98 26.61
C LEU A 40 27.16 7.15 27.92
N SER A 41 27.65 6.06 28.52
CA SER A 41 28.44 6.11 29.75
C SER A 41 29.79 6.82 29.55
N HIS A 42 30.46 6.59 28.42
CA HIS A 42 31.70 7.28 28.06
C HIS A 42 31.46 8.77 27.77
N ALA A 43 30.37 9.12 27.10
CA ALA A 43 30.01 10.51 26.81
C ALA A 43 29.65 11.34 28.06
N GLY A 44 29.28 10.68 29.16
CA GLY A 44 29.05 11.32 30.47
C GLY A 44 30.34 11.72 31.18
N SER A 45 31.48 11.13 30.81
CA SER A 45 32.78 11.36 31.45
C SER A 45 33.68 12.35 30.68
N ASP A 46 33.34 12.66 29.43
CA ASP A 46 34.10 13.58 28.58
C ASP A 46 33.61 15.03 28.75
N ARG A 47 34.51 15.92 29.19
CA ARG A 47 34.25 17.36 29.40
C ARG A 47 34.45 18.20 28.14
N SER A 48 34.90 17.61 27.03
CA SER A 48 35.04 18.32 25.76
C SER A 48 33.67 18.44 25.07
N GLY A 49 33.13 19.66 25.04
CA GLY A 49 31.72 19.92 24.71
C GLY A 49 31.23 19.44 23.33
N PHE A 50 32.13 19.23 22.36
CA PHE A 50 31.75 18.79 21.02
C PHE A 50 31.70 17.25 20.86
N GLY A 51 32.66 16.52 21.46
CA GLY A 51 32.68 15.06 21.44
C GLY A 51 31.52 14.43 22.21
N SER A 52 31.08 15.07 23.29
CA SER A 52 29.96 14.62 24.12
C SER A 52 28.61 14.63 23.36
N VAL A 53 28.39 15.60 22.47
CA VAL A 53 27.11 15.73 21.73
C VAL A 53 26.96 14.63 20.67
N ILE A 54 28.00 14.43 19.85
CA ILE A 54 27.99 13.40 18.80
C ILE A 54 27.84 12.01 19.43
N THR A 55 28.58 11.73 20.50
CA THR A 55 28.55 10.42 21.18
C THR A 55 27.21 10.16 21.85
N LYS A 56 26.54 11.19 22.41
CA LYS A 56 25.18 11.06 22.97
C LYS A 56 24.13 10.77 21.91
N CYS A 57 24.17 11.47 20.77
CA CYS A 57 23.23 11.23 19.68
C CYS A 57 23.40 9.82 19.09
N PHE A 58 24.64 9.43 18.82
CA PHE A 58 24.93 8.10 18.28
C PHE A 58 24.64 6.98 19.28
N GLY A 59 24.96 7.19 20.56
CA GLY A 59 24.65 6.25 21.64
C GLY A 59 23.15 6.01 21.82
N ARG A 60 22.33 7.07 21.80
CA ARG A 60 20.85 6.94 21.83
C ARG A 60 20.31 6.26 20.57
N GLY A 61 20.86 6.57 19.40
CA GLY A 61 20.47 5.92 18.14
C GLY A 61 20.70 4.41 18.17
N LEU A 62 21.86 3.97 18.68
CA LEU A 62 22.18 2.55 18.84
C LEU A 62 21.34 1.86 19.92
N GLU A 63 21.03 2.55 21.02
CA GLU A 63 20.16 2.01 22.07
C GLU A 63 18.73 1.77 21.54
N ILE A 64 18.16 2.76 20.86
CA ILE A 64 16.81 2.66 20.26
C ILE A 64 16.79 1.59 19.17
N GLY A 65 17.79 1.60 18.28
CA GLY A 65 17.94 0.56 17.26
C GLY A 65 18.01 -0.84 17.88
N GLY A 66 18.82 -1.02 18.92
CA GLY A 66 18.93 -2.28 19.66
C GLY A 66 17.61 -2.79 20.21
N LYS A 67 16.80 -1.91 20.83
CA LYS A 67 15.46 -2.24 21.34
C LYS A 67 14.50 -2.68 20.24
N VAL A 68 14.50 -1.99 19.09
CA VAL A 68 13.66 -2.35 17.93
C VAL A 68 14.07 -3.70 17.35
N PHE A 69 15.37 -3.97 17.17
CA PHE A 69 15.86 -5.27 16.71
C PHE A 69 15.52 -6.38 17.71
N LYS A 70 15.68 -6.14 19.02
CA LYS A 70 15.29 -7.09 20.07
C LYS A 70 13.81 -7.49 19.96
N GLU A 71 12.94 -6.51 19.80
CA GLU A 71 11.50 -6.75 19.66
C GLU A 71 11.13 -7.43 18.33
N GLY A 72 11.78 -7.05 17.23
CA GLY A 72 11.63 -7.73 15.94
C GLY A 72 12.04 -9.20 15.98
N GLY A 73 13.11 -9.52 16.73
CA GLY A 73 13.55 -10.88 16.99
C GLY A 73 12.52 -11.68 17.79
N ARG A 74 11.92 -11.08 18.82
CA ARG A 74 10.86 -11.67 19.64
C ARG A 74 9.60 -12.01 18.82
N VAL A 75 9.15 -11.09 17.98
CA VAL A 75 7.98 -11.29 17.11
C VAL A 75 8.24 -12.41 16.11
N THR A 76 9.41 -12.39 15.46
CA THR A 76 9.81 -13.43 14.50
C THR A 76 9.90 -14.82 15.15
N SER A 77 10.46 -14.91 16.35
CA SER A 77 10.51 -16.15 17.13
C SER A 77 9.11 -16.65 17.50
N THR A 78 8.21 -15.74 17.89
CA THR A 78 6.81 -16.06 18.22
C THR A 78 6.06 -16.61 17.01
N ALA A 79 6.23 -15.97 15.84
CA ALA A 79 5.65 -16.46 14.59
C ALA A 79 6.16 -17.88 14.22
N GLY A 80 7.47 -18.12 14.42
CA GLY A 80 8.05 -19.45 14.24
C GLY A 80 7.44 -20.52 15.16
N LYS A 81 7.19 -20.19 16.43
CA LYS A 81 6.50 -21.08 17.39
C LYS A 81 5.07 -21.39 16.98
N HIS A 82 4.31 -20.37 16.55
CA HIS A 82 2.94 -20.58 16.07
C HIS A 82 2.87 -21.49 14.86
N LEU A 83 3.83 -21.38 13.92
CA LEU A 83 3.92 -22.32 12.80
C LEU A 83 4.18 -23.76 13.25
N GLY A 84 5.00 -23.95 14.29
CA GLY A 84 5.20 -25.26 14.92
C GLY A 84 3.91 -25.81 15.52
N THR A 85 3.21 -25.02 16.34
CA THR A 85 1.93 -25.43 16.95
C THR A 85 0.87 -25.75 15.90
N THR A 86 0.79 -24.97 14.81
CA THR A 86 -0.12 -25.27 13.70
C THR A 86 0.22 -26.59 13.03
N ALA A 87 1.51 -26.92 12.87
CA ALA A 87 1.92 -28.21 12.34
C ALA A 87 1.48 -29.37 13.26
N ASP A 88 1.63 -29.22 14.57
CA ASP A 88 1.22 -30.24 15.55
C ASP A 88 -0.30 -30.46 15.53
N LEU A 89 -1.09 -29.38 15.45
CA LEU A 89 -2.55 -29.46 15.34
C LEU A 89 -3.01 -30.14 14.05
N HIS A 90 -2.31 -29.89 12.93
CA HIS A 90 -2.60 -30.57 11.67
C HIS A 90 -2.31 -32.07 11.76
N GLU A 91 -1.18 -32.46 12.35
CA GLU A 91 -0.81 -33.86 12.56
C GLU A 91 -1.80 -34.58 13.50
N GLU A 92 -2.25 -33.90 14.57
CA GLU A 92 -3.28 -34.43 15.46
C GLU A 92 -4.63 -34.63 14.75
N ALA A 93 -5.07 -33.64 13.96
CA ALA A 93 -6.31 -33.73 13.19
C ALA A 93 -6.27 -34.88 12.18
N ASP A 94 -5.14 -35.07 11.49
CA ASP A 94 -4.95 -36.18 10.56
C ASP A 94 -4.99 -37.54 11.28
N HIS A 95 -4.36 -37.64 12.46
CA HIS A 95 -4.44 -38.85 13.28
C HIS A 95 -5.85 -39.15 13.78
N GLN A 96 -6.59 -38.12 14.22
CA GLN A 96 -7.99 -38.28 14.65
C GLN A 96 -8.88 -38.72 13.48
N GLY A 97 -8.73 -38.10 12.30
CA GLY A 97 -9.43 -38.48 11.09
C GLY A 97 -9.14 -39.92 10.66
N ALA A 98 -7.87 -40.32 10.66
CA ALA A 98 -7.46 -41.69 10.35
C ALA A 98 -8.01 -42.73 11.35
N ARG A 99 -8.08 -42.39 12.65
CA ARG A 99 -8.71 -43.25 13.67
C ARG A 99 -10.21 -43.38 13.45
N GLY A 100 -10.90 -42.28 13.13
CA GLY A 100 -12.33 -42.29 12.82
C GLY A 100 -12.66 -43.17 11.61
N LEU A 101 -11.88 -43.05 10.53
CA LEU A 101 -12.04 -43.89 9.33
C LEU A 101 -11.83 -45.38 9.63
N LYS A 102 -10.79 -45.74 10.40
CA LYS A 102 -10.54 -47.14 10.83
C LYS A 102 -11.65 -47.70 11.72
N ALA A 103 -12.29 -46.86 12.54
CA ALA A 103 -13.43 -47.29 13.36
C ALA A 103 -14.65 -47.63 12.48
N HIS A 104 -14.92 -46.84 11.45
CA HIS A 104 -16.00 -47.11 10.49
C HIS A 104 -15.73 -48.34 9.62
N GLU A 105 -14.49 -48.62 9.22
CA GLU A 105 -14.15 -49.85 8.50
C GLU A 105 -14.35 -51.13 9.34
N LYS A 106 -14.15 -51.07 10.66
CA LYS A 106 -14.39 -52.22 11.55
C LYS A 106 -15.87 -52.49 11.77
N SER A 107 -16.71 -51.45 11.85
CA SER A 107 -18.16 -51.60 11.98
C SER A 107 -18.84 -52.10 10.70
N ALA A 108 -18.16 -52.07 9.55
CA ALA A 108 -18.67 -52.59 8.29
C ALA A 108 -18.46 -54.11 8.10
N LYS A 109 -17.82 -54.81 9.05
CA LYS A 109 -17.48 -56.24 8.93
C LYS A 109 -18.46 -57.22 9.58
N ASP A 110 -19.60 -56.77 10.10
CA ASP A 110 -20.68 -57.68 10.52
C ASP A 110 -21.99 -57.35 9.79
N PRO A 111 -22.42 -58.18 8.81
CA PRO A 111 -23.79 -58.24 8.41
C PRO A 111 -24.37 -59.60 8.81
N HIS A 112 -24.96 -59.68 9.99
CA HIS A 112 -26.01 -60.65 10.26
C HIS A 112 -27.34 -59.92 10.35
N VAL A 113 -27.90 -59.56 9.19
CA VAL A 113 -29.28 -59.08 9.09
C VAL A 113 -30.06 -60.07 8.25
N LYS A 114 -30.94 -60.80 8.96
CA LYS A 114 -31.95 -61.71 8.41
C LYS A 114 -32.93 -60.93 7.52
N GLY A 115 -33.29 -61.55 6.41
CA GLY A 115 -34.16 -60.97 5.39
C GLY A 115 -35.65 -61.07 5.67
N SER A 116 -36.37 -60.20 4.97
CA SER A 116 -37.77 -60.29 4.49
C SER A 116 -37.88 -59.14 3.48
N GLY A 117 -38.06 -59.33 2.17
CA GLY A 117 -38.98 -60.19 1.45
C GLY A 117 -39.89 -59.25 0.64
N GLY A 118 -39.82 -59.26 -0.69
CA GLY A 118 -40.66 -58.41 -1.55
C GLY A 118 -40.13 -58.28 -2.98
N GLU A 119 -40.56 -59.20 -3.83
CA GLU A 119 -40.19 -59.38 -5.24
C GLU A 119 -40.85 -58.35 -6.19
N THR A 120 -40.12 -57.92 -7.22
CA THR A 120 -40.61 -57.88 -8.61
C THR A 120 -39.43 -58.04 -9.58
N LYS A 121 -39.52 -59.04 -10.47
CA LYS A 121 -38.56 -59.47 -11.50
C LYS A 121 -38.76 -58.67 -12.83
N PRO A 122 -38.18 -59.06 -13.99
CA PRO A 122 -36.80 -58.78 -14.40
C PRO A 122 -36.69 -58.26 -15.87
N SER A 123 -35.51 -57.75 -16.25
CA SER A 123 -35.05 -57.81 -17.65
C SER A 123 -33.53 -57.97 -17.73
N SER A 124 -33.13 -59.23 -17.90
CA SER A 124 -31.87 -59.72 -18.49
C SER A 124 -31.79 -59.36 -19.98
N ALA A 125 -30.65 -59.33 -20.69
CA ALA A 125 -29.22 -59.43 -20.41
C ALA A 125 -28.51 -59.07 -21.74
N SER A 126 -27.29 -58.54 -21.74
CA SER A 126 -26.04 -59.27 -22.05
C SER A 126 -25.27 -58.43 -23.09
N GLY A 127 -23.95 -58.34 -23.13
CA GLY A 127 -22.89 -58.97 -22.33
C GLY A 127 -21.52 -58.68 -22.96
N GLY A 128 -20.47 -58.92 -22.17
CA GLY A 128 -19.07 -59.10 -22.62
C GLY A 128 -18.18 -57.86 -22.45
N GLY A 129 -17.08 -57.84 -21.69
CA GLY A 129 -16.38 -58.90 -20.96
C GLY A 129 -14.87 -58.84 -21.23
N GLY A 130 -14.06 -58.70 -20.16
CA GLY A 130 -12.60 -58.96 -20.11
C GLY A 130 -11.72 -57.74 -20.40
N GLY A 131 -10.60 -57.48 -19.74
CA GLY A 131 -9.81 -58.13 -18.69
C GLY A 131 -8.55 -57.25 -18.52
N GLY A 132 -8.17 -56.87 -17.30
CA GLY A 132 -6.98 -57.42 -16.63
C GLY A 132 -5.65 -57.20 -17.38
N GLY A 133 -4.86 -56.21 -16.97
CA GLY A 133 -3.48 -56.07 -17.44
C GLY A 133 -2.77 -54.80 -16.95
N GLY A 134 -2.08 -54.89 -15.82
CA GLY A 134 -1.20 -53.82 -15.34
C GLY A 134 0.06 -53.69 -16.19
N LYS A 135 0.45 -52.45 -16.52
CA LYS A 135 1.82 -52.06 -16.89
C LYS A 135 2.10 -50.61 -16.51
N GLN A 136 3.09 -50.45 -15.64
CA GLN A 136 4.12 -49.40 -15.45
C GLN A 136 3.80 -47.90 -15.64
N PRO A 137 4.35 -47.02 -14.78
CA PRO A 137 4.27 -45.57 -14.94
C PRO A 137 5.16 -45.06 -16.09
N PRO A 138 4.79 -43.96 -16.77
CA PRO A 138 5.63 -43.37 -17.80
C PRO A 138 6.89 -42.73 -17.18
N LYS A 139 8.02 -43.04 -17.81
CA LYS A 139 9.35 -42.48 -17.54
C LYS A 139 9.37 -40.97 -17.81
N LEU A 140 9.98 -40.25 -16.87
CA LEU A 140 10.60 -38.94 -17.07
C LEU A 140 11.65 -39.01 -18.19
N PRO A 141 11.78 -37.97 -19.04
CA PRO A 141 13.05 -37.63 -19.65
C PRO A 141 13.83 -36.66 -18.74
N THR A 142 15.04 -37.10 -18.45
CA THR A 142 16.16 -36.39 -17.88
C THR A 142 16.64 -35.22 -18.74
N GLY A 143 17.38 -34.31 -18.08
CA GLY A 143 17.90 -33.06 -18.63
C GLY A 143 18.92 -33.15 -19.76
N GLY A 144 19.17 -31.95 -20.30
CA GLY A 144 20.24 -31.52 -21.20
C GLY A 144 19.88 -30.09 -21.61
N GLY A 145 20.58 -29.02 -21.25
CA GLY A 145 22.03 -28.86 -21.19
C GLY A 145 22.54 -28.56 -22.60
N GLY A 146 22.65 -27.29 -22.96
CA GLY A 146 23.11 -26.86 -24.27
C GLY A 146 23.11 -25.34 -24.45
N GLU A 147 24.26 -24.74 -24.16
CA GLU A 147 24.66 -23.39 -24.56
C GLU A 147 24.79 -23.27 -26.09
N GLY A 148 24.72 -22.05 -26.62
CA GLY A 148 25.52 -21.68 -27.81
C GLY A 148 24.82 -20.97 -28.96
N HIS A 149 25.08 -19.66 -29.03
CA HIS A 149 25.40 -18.85 -30.21
C HIS A 149 24.35 -18.33 -31.22
N HIS A 150 24.43 -17.00 -31.37
CA HIS A 150 24.43 -16.13 -32.56
C HIS A 150 23.59 -16.46 -33.80
N GLY A 151 22.91 -15.41 -34.28
CA GLY A 151 22.62 -15.26 -35.71
C GLY A 151 21.59 -14.16 -35.95
N GLY A 152 22.05 -12.97 -36.34
CA GLY A 152 21.20 -11.92 -36.89
C GLY A 152 20.63 -12.33 -38.25
N GLY A 153 19.54 -11.68 -38.64
CA GLY A 153 18.93 -11.85 -39.95
C GLY A 153 17.61 -11.11 -40.04
N GLU A 154 17.65 -9.94 -40.68
CA GLU A 154 16.50 -9.23 -41.22
C GLU A 154 15.69 -10.13 -42.18
N GLY A 155 14.37 -9.98 -42.19
CA GLY A 155 13.52 -10.73 -43.09
C GLY A 155 12.05 -10.33 -43.00
N SER A 156 11.68 -9.36 -43.84
CA SER A 156 10.31 -8.99 -44.20
C SER A 156 9.54 -10.18 -44.80
N GLY A 157 8.24 -10.29 -44.53
CA GLY A 157 7.33 -11.17 -45.28
C GLY A 157 6.14 -11.66 -44.48
N GLY A 158 4.95 -11.14 -44.79
CA GLY A 158 3.69 -11.47 -44.13
C GLY A 158 3.10 -12.84 -44.48
N GLY A 159 2.07 -13.23 -43.71
CA GLY A 159 1.24 -14.40 -43.97
C GLY A 159 0.38 -14.75 -42.76
N GLY A 160 -0.93 -14.66 -42.91
CA GLY A 160 -1.90 -14.67 -41.80
C GLY A 160 -2.07 -16.01 -41.07
N GLY A 161 -2.39 -15.90 -39.78
CA GLY A 161 -2.94 -16.95 -38.93
C GLY A 161 -4.09 -16.37 -38.11
N LYS A 162 -5.28 -16.96 -38.24
CA LYS A 162 -6.47 -16.62 -37.46
C LYS A 162 -6.34 -17.23 -36.07
N ASP A 163 -5.97 -16.41 -35.08
CA ASP A 163 -6.07 -16.77 -33.67
C ASP A 163 -7.14 -15.94 -32.99
N HIS A 164 -8.06 -16.64 -32.31
CA HIS A 164 -9.10 -16.09 -31.47
C HIS A 164 -8.49 -15.28 -30.31
N GLN A 165 -8.40 -13.96 -30.48
CA GLN A 165 -8.20 -13.05 -29.35
C GLN A 165 -9.51 -12.88 -28.57
N PRO A 166 -9.45 -12.81 -27.22
CA PRO A 166 -10.60 -12.41 -26.42
C PRO A 166 -11.01 -10.99 -26.83
N GLN A 167 -12.32 -10.80 -26.98
CA GLN A 167 -12.94 -9.54 -27.40
C GLN A 167 -12.38 -8.38 -26.58
N ARG A 168 -11.52 -7.57 -27.21
CA ARG A 168 -11.31 -6.19 -26.81
C ARG A 168 -12.67 -5.52 -26.91
N LEU A 169 -13.26 -5.18 -25.76
CA LEU A 169 -14.38 -4.25 -25.66
C LEU A 169 -14.01 -3.02 -26.50
N ARG A 170 -14.63 -2.92 -27.67
CA ARG A 170 -14.52 -1.76 -28.55
C ARG A 170 -14.96 -0.55 -27.75
N GLY A 171 -14.11 0.48 -27.75
CA GLY A 171 -14.40 1.77 -27.16
C GLY A 171 -15.71 2.30 -27.72
N ASP A 172 -16.68 2.45 -26.83
CA ASP A 172 -17.93 3.11 -27.14
C ASP A 172 -17.66 4.62 -27.26
N LEU A 173 -18.15 5.17 -28.36
CA LEU A 173 -17.91 6.53 -28.87
C LEU A 173 -18.73 7.57 -28.09
N ASN A 174 -18.44 7.72 -26.80
CA ASN A 174 -18.73 8.94 -26.06
C ASN A 174 -17.39 9.48 -25.56
N ASP A 175 -16.58 9.92 -26.53
CA ASP A 175 -15.25 10.47 -26.27
C ASP A 175 -15.40 11.72 -25.39
N PRO A 176 -14.83 11.74 -24.17
CA PRO A 176 -14.83 12.93 -23.33
C PRO A 176 -14.31 14.14 -24.13
N THR A 177 -14.91 15.31 -23.91
CA THR A 177 -14.38 16.59 -24.39
C THR A 177 -12.86 16.62 -24.20
N PRO A 178 -12.06 17.05 -25.20
CA PRO A 178 -10.60 17.08 -25.10
C PRO A 178 -10.19 17.71 -23.76
N GLY A 179 -9.58 16.90 -22.87
CA GLY A 179 -9.16 17.33 -21.53
C GLY A 179 -9.84 16.65 -20.34
N THR A 180 -10.91 15.87 -20.50
CA THR A 180 -11.52 15.16 -19.35
C THR A 180 -10.99 13.73 -19.20
N ARG A 181 -10.16 13.51 -18.16
CA ARG A 181 -9.61 12.18 -17.80
C ARG A 181 -10.70 11.32 -17.17
N LYS A 182 -10.87 10.07 -17.65
CA LYS A 182 -11.71 9.06 -17.00
C LYS A 182 -10.90 8.31 -15.91
N PRO A 183 -11.32 8.33 -14.63
CA PRO A 183 -10.69 7.54 -13.57
C PRO A 183 -10.70 6.03 -13.83
N PRO A 184 -9.72 5.26 -13.33
CA PRO A 184 -9.70 3.80 -13.50
C PRO A 184 -10.89 3.05 -12.89
N SER A 185 -11.50 3.63 -11.85
CA SER A 185 -12.68 3.11 -11.17
C SER A 185 -14.00 3.56 -11.81
N ALA A 186 -13.96 4.49 -12.77
CA ALA A 186 -15.16 5.07 -13.35
C ALA A 186 -15.79 4.16 -14.42
N THR A 187 -17.13 4.14 -14.48
CA THR A 187 -17.88 3.48 -15.55
C THR A 187 -18.64 4.49 -16.41
N GLU A 188 -19.74 5.00 -15.89
CA GLU A 188 -20.65 5.93 -16.56
C GLU A 188 -20.45 7.35 -16.02
N ARG A 189 -20.90 8.36 -16.76
CA ARG A 189 -20.95 9.72 -16.24
C ARG A 189 -21.94 9.80 -15.07
N SER A 190 -21.65 10.70 -14.13
CA SER A 190 -22.61 11.07 -13.10
C SER A 190 -23.85 11.70 -13.75
N ASP A 191 -25.02 11.45 -13.16
CA ASP A 191 -26.25 12.15 -13.56
C ASP A 191 -26.24 13.59 -13.01
N ASP A 192 -25.47 13.84 -11.94
CA ASP A 192 -25.29 15.15 -11.29
C ASP A 192 -23.87 15.67 -11.59
N ILE A 193 -23.68 16.21 -12.80
CA ILE A 193 -22.40 16.79 -13.21
C ILE A 193 -22.05 17.94 -12.27
N LYS A 194 -20.98 17.74 -11.50
CA LYS A 194 -20.55 18.69 -10.49
C LYS A 194 -20.12 20.01 -11.13
N GLN A 195 -20.79 21.09 -10.73
CA GLN A 195 -20.38 22.45 -11.00
C GLN A 195 -19.60 22.97 -9.78
N LEU A 196 -18.29 23.10 -9.93
CA LEU A 196 -17.43 23.67 -8.90
C LEU A 196 -17.55 25.21 -8.92
N PRO A 197 -17.58 25.87 -7.76
CA PRO A 197 -17.47 27.33 -7.73
C PRO A 197 -16.10 27.76 -8.26
N PRO A 198 -15.98 28.99 -8.81
CA PRO A 198 -14.69 29.53 -9.22
C PRO A 198 -13.68 29.49 -8.07
N ALA A 199 -12.46 29.03 -8.36
CA ALA A 199 -11.38 29.03 -7.39
C ALA A 199 -11.10 30.46 -6.89
N LYS A 200 -10.84 30.57 -5.60
CA LYS A 200 -10.51 31.78 -4.88
C LYS A 200 -9.34 31.47 -3.97
N ASP A 201 -8.26 32.27 -4.06
CA ASP A 201 -7.14 32.14 -3.13
C ASP A 201 -7.64 32.35 -1.68
N PRO A 202 -7.52 31.33 -0.81
CA PRO A 202 -7.94 31.44 0.60
C PRO A 202 -6.95 32.24 1.47
N GLY A 203 -5.93 32.85 0.86
CA GLY A 203 -4.85 33.58 1.52
C GLY A 203 -3.70 32.68 1.95
N HIS A 204 -2.69 33.28 2.56
CA HIS A 204 -1.50 32.56 3.03
C HIS A 204 -1.86 31.37 3.92
N ALA A 205 -1.19 30.25 3.66
CA ALA A 205 -1.28 29.06 4.49
C ALA A 205 -0.86 29.39 5.94
N PRO A 206 -1.62 28.95 6.96
CA PRO A 206 -1.22 29.12 8.35
C PRO A 206 0.08 28.37 8.63
N GLN A 207 0.75 28.72 9.72
CA GLN A 207 1.88 27.92 10.21
C GLN A 207 1.38 26.70 10.99
N THR A 208 2.11 25.61 10.86
CA THR A 208 1.86 24.38 11.62
C THR A 208 2.19 24.63 13.09
N GLY A 209 1.27 24.27 13.98
CA GLY A 209 1.50 24.31 15.42
C GLY A 209 2.19 23.05 15.94
N GLU A 210 2.52 23.05 17.22
CA GLU A 210 3.15 21.91 17.91
C GLU A 210 2.44 20.59 17.62
N HIS A 211 1.10 20.58 17.73
CA HIS A 211 0.25 19.40 17.59
C HIS A 211 -0.40 19.22 16.21
N GLY A 212 0.02 19.97 15.19
CA GLY A 212 -0.53 19.88 13.84
C GLY A 212 -1.02 21.22 13.28
N PRO A 213 -1.71 21.21 12.13
CA PRO A 213 -2.32 22.41 11.55
C PRO A 213 -3.32 23.05 12.52
N THR A 214 -3.17 24.35 12.76
CA THR A 214 -4.06 25.14 13.66
C THR A 214 -5.48 25.28 13.10
N ASN A 215 -5.63 25.21 11.78
CA ASN A 215 -6.92 25.10 11.10
C ASN A 215 -6.98 23.75 10.35
N PRO A 216 -7.59 22.71 10.93
CA PRO A 216 -7.65 21.38 10.31
C PRO A 216 -8.45 21.30 9.01
N SER A 217 -9.21 22.34 8.63
CA SER A 217 -9.91 22.39 7.33
C SER A 217 -8.97 22.74 6.17
N ARG A 218 -7.76 23.25 6.47
CA ARG A 218 -6.73 23.62 5.50
C ARG A 218 -5.42 22.89 5.78
N GLY A 219 -4.47 22.99 4.87
CA GLY A 219 -3.08 22.64 5.18
C GLY A 219 -2.41 23.79 5.95
N ALA A 220 -1.19 23.55 6.42
CA ALA A 220 -0.36 24.55 7.07
C ALA A 220 1.10 24.40 6.62
N VAL A 221 1.86 25.49 6.55
CA VAL A 221 3.32 25.43 6.30
C VAL A 221 4.00 24.84 7.52
N LEU A 222 4.82 23.81 7.31
CA LEU A 222 5.61 23.17 8.35
C LEU A 222 7.06 23.69 8.34
N GLU A 223 7.66 23.73 7.15
CA GLU A 223 9.07 24.08 6.98
C GLU A 223 9.28 24.74 5.61
N ARG A 224 10.29 25.60 5.52
CA ARG A 224 10.80 26.15 4.27
C ARG A 224 12.29 25.90 4.21
N ILE A 225 12.71 25.10 3.23
CA ILE A 225 14.13 24.83 2.98
C ILE A 225 14.54 25.67 1.79
N ASP A 226 15.51 26.57 1.96
CA ASP A 226 16.07 27.31 0.82
C ASP A 226 16.74 26.33 -0.15
N PRO A 227 16.27 26.20 -1.41
CA PRO A 227 16.86 25.29 -2.40
C PRO A 227 18.32 25.61 -2.72
N LYS A 228 18.80 26.81 -2.41
CA LYS A 228 20.20 27.24 -2.60
C LYS A 228 21.08 27.03 -1.38
N SER A 229 20.51 26.55 -0.27
CA SER A 229 21.27 26.30 0.95
C SER A 229 22.19 25.07 0.81
N HIS A 230 23.24 25.04 1.64
CA HIS A 230 24.16 23.91 1.72
C HIS A 230 23.51 22.58 2.17
N ARG A 231 22.25 22.63 2.67
CA ARG A 231 21.48 21.44 3.06
C ARG A 231 20.98 20.67 1.84
N VAL A 232 20.89 21.30 0.67
CA VAL A 232 20.14 20.79 -0.48
C VAL A 232 21.08 20.45 -1.64
N THR A 233 20.75 19.37 -2.35
CA THR A 233 21.22 19.16 -3.73
C THR A 233 20.04 19.10 -4.68
N THR A 234 20.21 19.66 -5.88
CA THR A 234 19.20 19.66 -6.94
C THR A 234 19.68 18.87 -8.17
N ASP A 235 18.75 18.40 -9.00
CA ASP A 235 19.06 17.84 -10.31
C ASP A 235 19.23 18.90 -11.40
N GLU A 236 19.42 18.47 -12.65
CA GLU A 236 19.56 19.36 -13.81
C GLU A 236 18.33 20.25 -14.08
N ASN A 237 17.15 19.88 -13.58
CA ASN A 237 15.93 20.68 -13.71
C ASN A 237 15.74 21.64 -12.53
N GLY A 238 16.70 21.66 -11.59
CA GLY A 238 16.64 22.44 -10.37
C GLY A 238 15.59 21.92 -9.38
N LEU A 239 15.25 20.63 -9.43
CA LEU A 239 14.37 20.00 -8.44
C LEU A 239 15.22 19.40 -7.33
N ILE A 240 14.79 19.59 -6.09
CA ILE A 240 15.46 19.06 -4.89
C ILE A 240 15.51 17.52 -4.96
N ARG A 241 16.72 16.97 -4.82
CA ARG A 241 17.01 15.52 -4.80
C ARG A 241 17.39 15.03 -3.42
N THR A 242 18.15 15.83 -2.66
CA THR A 242 18.49 15.51 -1.28
C THR A 242 18.31 16.71 -0.36
N VAL A 243 18.04 16.43 0.91
CA VAL A 243 18.00 17.38 2.03
C VAL A 243 18.79 16.76 3.18
N ASP A 244 19.75 17.49 3.75
CA ASP A 244 20.65 17.04 4.81
C ASP A 244 21.37 15.72 4.46
N GLY A 245 21.77 15.58 3.19
CA GLY A 245 22.43 14.39 2.66
C GLY A 245 21.53 13.15 2.51
N LYS A 246 20.22 13.27 2.75
CA LYS A 246 19.25 12.18 2.57
C LYS A 246 18.44 12.38 1.29
N PRO A 247 18.13 11.33 0.50
CA PRO A 247 17.15 11.42 -0.58
C PRO A 247 15.85 12.05 -0.09
N VAL A 248 15.20 12.90 -0.91
CA VAL A 248 13.96 13.59 -0.48
C VAL A 248 12.90 12.61 0.03
N LYS A 249 12.79 11.43 -0.59
CA LYS A 249 11.90 10.38 -0.10
C LYS A 249 12.17 10.06 1.36
N ASP A 250 13.42 9.80 1.73
CA ASP A 250 13.79 9.39 3.08
C ASP A 250 13.73 10.56 4.07
N TYR A 251 14.02 11.78 3.62
CA TYR A 251 13.82 13.00 4.41
C TYR A 251 12.33 13.19 4.75
N LEU A 252 11.47 13.18 3.73
CA LEU A 252 10.04 13.43 3.90
C LEU A 252 9.36 12.28 4.67
N ASP A 253 9.77 11.03 4.44
CA ASP A 253 9.32 9.82 5.17
C ASP A 253 9.56 9.95 6.68
N GLY A 254 10.81 10.27 7.06
CA GLY A 254 11.17 10.45 8.48
C GLY A 254 10.43 11.62 9.13
N ARG A 255 10.32 12.76 8.43
CA ARG A 255 9.57 13.92 8.93
C ARG A 255 8.08 13.62 9.07
N ALA A 256 7.48 12.93 8.11
CA ALA A 256 6.06 12.56 8.17
C ALA A 256 5.79 11.58 9.31
N GLN A 257 6.68 10.62 9.56
CA GLN A 257 6.56 9.69 10.69
C GLN A 257 6.64 10.41 12.05
N GLU A 258 7.61 11.31 12.23
CA GLU A 258 7.75 12.13 13.44
C GLU A 258 6.48 12.95 13.69
N ARG A 259 6.02 13.66 12.66
CA ARG A 259 4.82 14.49 12.75
C ARG A 259 3.56 13.70 13.04
N ALA A 260 3.38 12.55 12.39
CA ALA A 260 2.23 11.69 12.63
C ALA A 260 2.18 11.16 14.07
N SER A 261 3.35 10.92 14.69
CA SER A 261 3.44 10.51 16.09
C SER A 261 2.97 11.62 17.03
N VAL A 262 3.48 12.84 16.84
CA VAL A 262 3.08 14.02 17.65
C VAL A 262 1.60 14.34 17.50
N ILE A 263 1.08 14.31 16.28
CA ILE A 263 -0.36 14.53 16.01
C ILE A 263 -1.20 13.42 16.64
N GLY A 264 -0.76 12.16 16.53
CA GLY A 264 -1.49 11.00 17.03
C GLY A 264 -1.71 11.01 18.54
N GLU A 265 -0.77 11.55 19.31
CA GLU A 265 -0.92 11.75 20.77
C GLU A 265 -2.07 12.70 21.15
N HIS A 266 -2.39 13.64 20.25
CA HIS A 266 -3.37 14.71 20.48
C HIS A 266 -4.65 14.53 19.64
N ALA A 267 -4.69 13.51 18.78
CA ALA A 267 -5.79 13.26 17.86
C ALA A 267 -7.06 12.85 18.62
N HIS A 268 -8.17 13.51 18.30
CA HIS A 268 -9.46 13.14 18.86
C HIS A 268 -9.98 11.86 18.19
N LYS A 269 -10.72 11.02 18.91
CA LYS A 269 -11.30 9.76 18.37
C LYS A 269 -12.16 9.95 17.11
N LYS A 270 -12.75 11.14 16.94
CA LYS A 270 -13.58 11.52 15.79
C LYS A 270 -12.78 12.06 14.59
N ASP A 271 -11.49 12.28 14.75
CA ASP A 271 -10.64 12.71 13.65
C ASP A 271 -10.45 11.56 12.66
N GLY A 272 -10.20 11.89 11.40
CA GLY A 272 -9.82 10.90 10.40
C GLY A 272 -8.45 10.29 10.70
N PRO A 273 -8.11 9.17 10.05
CA PRO A 273 -6.96 8.36 10.45
C PRO A 273 -5.60 8.88 10.02
N CYS A 274 -5.51 9.93 9.20
CA CYS A 274 -4.27 10.32 8.53
C CYS A 274 -3.86 11.78 8.76
N SER A 275 -2.55 11.99 8.78
CA SER A 275 -1.88 13.24 8.42
C SER A 275 -1.08 13.03 7.14
N ALA A 276 -0.65 14.11 6.49
CA ALA A 276 0.20 14.04 5.32
C ALA A 276 1.13 15.24 5.26
N LEU A 277 2.40 14.99 4.89
CA LEU A 277 3.29 16.05 4.46
C LEU A 277 3.30 16.11 2.94
N ALA A 278 3.31 17.32 2.39
CA ALA A 278 3.59 17.56 0.98
C ALA A 278 4.80 18.48 0.85
N MET A 279 5.63 18.25 -0.16
CA MET A 279 6.80 19.07 -0.46
C MET A 279 6.77 19.53 -1.92
N ASP A 280 7.05 20.80 -2.16
CA ASP A 280 7.36 21.33 -3.48
C ASP A 280 8.86 21.22 -3.71
N LEU A 281 9.27 20.35 -4.63
CA LEU A 281 10.69 20.10 -4.92
C LEU A 281 11.36 21.30 -5.59
N LYS A 282 10.62 22.26 -6.13
CA LYS A 282 11.20 23.45 -6.76
C LYS A 282 11.52 24.53 -5.73
N THR A 283 10.65 24.71 -4.75
CA THR A 283 10.73 25.82 -3.78
C THR A 283 11.25 25.40 -2.42
N GLY A 284 11.21 24.10 -2.10
CA GLY A 284 11.59 23.56 -0.80
C GLY A 284 10.59 23.82 0.32
N THR A 285 9.40 24.32 0.00
CA THR A 285 8.30 24.44 0.96
C THR A 285 7.73 23.06 1.29
N ILE A 286 7.50 22.82 2.59
CA ILE A 286 6.80 21.65 3.11
C ILE A 286 5.54 22.09 3.84
N THR A 287 4.40 21.52 3.47
CA THR A 287 3.12 21.73 4.13
C THR A 287 2.62 20.45 4.79
N GLU A 288 1.80 20.60 5.83
CA GLU A 288 1.17 19.54 6.58
C GLU A 288 -0.35 19.67 6.49
N GLY A 289 -1.03 18.53 6.29
CA GLY A 289 -2.48 18.42 6.37
C GLY A 289 -2.88 17.32 7.36
N VAL A 290 -4.10 17.43 7.87
CA VAL A 290 -4.74 16.39 8.69
C VAL A 290 -6.16 16.15 8.20
N ASN A 291 -6.66 14.90 8.31
CA ASN A 291 -8.05 14.64 7.96
C ASN A 291 -9.01 15.44 8.85
N GLY A 292 -8.70 15.52 10.14
CA GLY A 292 -9.55 16.19 11.13
C GLY A 292 -10.95 15.57 11.23
N ARG A 293 -11.90 16.31 11.80
CA ARG A 293 -13.30 15.90 11.99
C ARG A 293 -14.08 15.89 10.67
N PRO A 294 -15.24 15.23 10.58
CA PRO A 294 -16.05 15.18 9.35
C PRO A 294 -16.43 16.55 8.74
N ASN A 295 -16.48 17.62 9.54
CA ASN A 295 -16.75 18.98 9.11
C ASN A 295 -15.49 19.82 8.82
N HIS A 296 -14.29 19.27 9.04
CA HIS A 296 -13.02 19.92 8.69
C HIS A 296 -12.71 19.69 7.22
N VAL A 297 -13.58 20.17 6.33
CA VAL A 297 -13.48 19.97 4.89
C VAL A 297 -12.95 21.26 4.26
N LEU A 298 -11.97 21.14 3.36
CA LEU A 298 -11.54 22.26 2.54
C LEU A 298 -12.71 22.72 1.66
N LYS A 299 -12.98 24.01 1.60
CA LYS A 299 -14.06 24.54 0.76
C LYS A 299 -13.71 24.37 -0.71
N GLU A 300 -14.72 24.18 -1.55
CA GLU A 300 -14.50 23.93 -2.98
C GLU A 300 -13.91 25.14 -3.70
N GLU A 301 -14.32 26.35 -3.30
CA GLU A 301 -13.75 27.59 -3.81
C GLU A 301 -12.29 27.80 -3.35
N ASP A 302 -11.88 27.22 -2.22
CA ASP A 302 -10.51 27.34 -1.70
C ASP A 302 -9.55 26.32 -2.36
N LEU A 303 -10.07 25.43 -3.23
CA LEU A 303 -9.29 24.44 -3.96
C LEU A 303 -8.58 25.09 -5.15
N HIS A 304 -7.27 24.86 -5.28
CA HIS A 304 -6.46 25.39 -6.37
C HIS A 304 -6.99 24.90 -7.73
N PRO A 305 -7.00 25.73 -8.79
CA PRO A 305 -7.55 25.38 -10.11
C PRO A 305 -7.09 24.02 -10.66
N LEU A 306 -5.79 23.72 -10.58
CA LEU A 306 -5.24 22.42 -11.02
C LEU A 306 -5.86 21.22 -10.30
N LEU A 307 -6.19 21.36 -9.01
CA LEU A 307 -6.85 20.32 -8.24
C LEU A 307 -8.37 20.35 -8.45
N GLN A 308 -8.98 21.49 -8.76
CA GLN A 308 -10.38 21.57 -9.19
C GLN A 308 -10.59 20.80 -10.49
N ASP A 309 -9.69 20.93 -11.47
CA ASP A 309 -9.77 20.17 -12.73
C ASP A 309 -9.70 18.66 -12.48
N ASN A 310 -8.75 18.22 -11.65
CA ASN A 310 -8.65 16.82 -11.25
C ASN A 310 -9.85 16.35 -10.44
N TYR A 311 -10.38 17.19 -9.56
CA TYR A 311 -11.57 16.87 -8.79
C TYR A 311 -12.78 16.73 -9.71
N LYS A 312 -12.98 17.63 -10.65
CA LYS A 312 -14.05 17.53 -11.66
C LYS A 312 -13.93 16.27 -12.51
N ASN A 313 -12.71 15.91 -12.92
CA ASN A 313 -12.43 14.67 -13.65
C ASN A 313 -12.80 13.40 -12.86
N MET A 314 -12.86 13.46 -11.53
CA MET A 314 -13.44 12.39 -10.71
C MET A 314 -14.95 12.57 -10.53
N ALA A 315 -15.37 13.78 -10.17
CA ALA A 315 -16.73 14.11 -9.77
C ALA A 315 -17.77 13.88 -10.86
N ASP A 316 -17.38 13.96 -12.13
CA ASP A 316 -18.29 13.77 -13.26
C ASP A 316 -18.57 12.28 -13.58
N TRP A 317 -18.14 11.33 -12.74
CA TRP A 317 -18.26 9.89 -13.00
C TRP A 317 -18.87 9.11 -11.83
N LYS A 318 -19.53 8.00 -12.19
CA LYS A 318 -19.95 6.93 -11.28
C LYS A 318 -18.82 5.94 -11.07
N HIS A 319 -18.64 5.51 -9.82
CA HIS A 319 -17.56 4.62 -9.38
C HIS A 319 -18.15 3.36 -8.73
N PRO A 320 -18.45 2.31 -9.51
CA PRO A 320 -18.94 1.05 -8.96
C PRO A 320 -17.83 0.28 -8.25
N VAL A 321 -18.24 -0.38 -7.16
CA VAL A 321 -17.43 -1.32 -6.41
C VAL A 321 -17.83 -2.73 -6.79
N VAL A 322 -16.90 -3.40 -7.45
CA VAL A 322 -17.13 -4.68 -8.12
C VAL A 322 -16.55 -5.81 -7.27
N ASP A 323 -17.35 -6.83 -6.95
CA ASP A 323 -16.89 -8.03 -6.26
C ASP A 323 -16.17 -8.99 -7.22
N LYS A 324 -15.57 -10.07 -6.70
CA LYS A 324 -14.75 -11.04 -7.45
C LYS A 324 -15.53 -11.78 -8.54
N ASP A 325 -16.85 -11.89 -8.40
CA ASP A 325 -17.72 -12.52 -9.40
C ASP A 325 -18.16 -11.54 -10.50
N GLY A 326 -17.72 -10.28 -10.44
CA GLY A 326 -18.09 -9.21 -11.37
C GLY A 326 -19.37 -8.47 -11.01
N SER A 327 -20.06 -8.84 -9.93
CA SER A 327 -21.27 -8.14 -9.48
C SER A 327 -20.93 -6.76 -8.88
N VAL A 328 -21.77 -5.77 -9.15
CA VAL A 328 -21.65 -4.43 -8.53
C VAL A 328 -22.35 -4.46 -7.18
N THR A 329 -21.61 -4.23 -6.11
CA THR A 329 -22.16 -4.22 -4.74
C THR A 329 -22.73 -2.86 -4.35
N HIS A 330 -22.10 -1.78 -4.82
CA HIS A 330 -22.53 -0.42 -4.64
C HIS A 330 -21.84 0.49 -5.66
N THR A 331 -22.43 1.65 -5.92
CA THR A 331 -21.87 2.67 -6.82
C THR A 331 -21.81 3.98 -6.07
N PHE A 332 -20.63 4.59 -6.01
CA PHE A 332 -20.47 5.95 -5.52
C PHE A 332 -20.60 6.94 -6.66
N ASP A 333 -21.26 8.06 -6.39
CA ASP A 333 -21.40 9.14 -7.35
C ASP A 333 -20.39 10.26 -7.05
N GLY A 334 -19.60 10.64 -8.05
CA GLY A 334 -18.61 11.71 -8.00
C GLY A 334 -17.42 11.52 -7.05
N GLN A 335 -17.25 10.33 -6.47
CA GLN A 335 -16.09 9.95 -5.66
C GLN A 335 -15.91 8.43 -5.64
N VAL A 336 -14.72 7.94 -5.31
CA VAL A 336 -14.38 6.51 -5.27
C VAL A 336 -14.58 5.90 -3.88
N HIS A 337 -14.49 6.72 -2.84
CA HIS A 337 -14.48 6.31 -1.44
C HIS A 337 -15.51 7.10 -0.63
N HIS A 338 -16.07 6.49 0.42
CA HIS A 338 -17.17 7.04 1.22
C HIS A 338 -16.83 8.36 1.95
N ASP A 339 -15.55 8.61 2.21
CA ASP A 339 -15.10 9.83 2.87
C ASP A 339 -15.00 11.01 1.90
N LYS A 340 -15.28 12.23 2.39
CA LYS A 340 -15.26 13.43 1.54
C LYS A 340 -13.84 13.72 1.05
N PRO A 341 -13.58 13.77 -0.27
CA PRO A 341 -12.23 13.94 -0.80
C PRO A 341 -11.48 15.17 -0.24
N LEU A 342 -12.17 16.31 -0.12
CA LEU A 342 -11.60 17.56 0.36
C LEU A 342 -11.37 17.60 1.89
N ARG A 343 -11.74 16.53 2.61
CA ARG A 343 -11.36 16.34 4.01
C ARG A 343 -9.95 15.76 4.14
N HIS A 344 -9.41 15.14 3.10
CA HIS A 344 -8.21 14.33 3.22
C HIS A 344 -6.94 15.18 3.37
N ALA A 345 -6.05 14.73 4.25
CA ALA A 345 -4.81 15.41 4.63
C ALA A 345 -3.93 15.74 3.42
N GLU A 346 -3.80 14.78 2.50
CA GLU A 346 -3.00 14.88 1.29
C GLU A 346 -3.46 16.03 0.42
N VAL A 347 -4.78 16.13 0.18
CA VAL A 347 -5.38 17.15 -0.66
C VAL A 347 -5.14 18.53 -0.05
N LYS A 348 -5.36 18.67 1.26
CA LYS A 348 -5.14 19.92 1.99
C LYS A 348 -3.69 20.37 1.94
N ALA A 349 -2.73 19.47 2.20
CA ALA A 349 -1.31 19.80 2.18
C ALA A 349 -0.87 20.26 0.77
N THR A 350 -1.20 19.48 -0.26
CA THR A 350 -0.83 19.82 -1.65
C THR A 350 -1.52 21.10 -2.14
N ASN A 351 -2.77 21.35 -1.74
CA ASN A 351 -3.49 22.58 -2.09
C ASN A 351 -2.73 23.83 -1.63
N GLU A 352 -2.20 23.83 -0.40
CA GLU A 352 -1.45 24.96 0.12
C GLU A 352 -0.13 25.20 -0.63
N LEU A 353 0.56 24.14 -1.08
CA LEU A 353 1.77 24.29 -1.90
C LEU A 353 1.48 24.99 -3.22
N LEU A 354 0.40 24.59 -3.89
CA LEU A 354 0.03 25.16 -5.18
C LEU A 354 -0.34 26.63 -5.05
N TRP A 355 -1.19 26.98 -4.07
CA TRP A 355 -1.53 28.36 -3.81
C TRP A 355 -0.32 29.21 -3.41
N GLU A 356 0.60 28.63 -2.64
CA GLU A 356 1.82 29.33 -2.27
C GLU A 356 2.73 29.57 -3.47
N ARG A 357 2.88 28.58 -4.34
CA ARG A 357 3.63 28.70 -5.57
C ARG A 357 3.00 29.76 -6.49
N GLU A 358 1.68 29.76 -6.62
CA GLU A 358 0.92 30.74 -7.40
C GLU A 358 1.17 32.17 -6.90
N ARG A 359 1.14 32.40 -5.58
CA ARG A 359 1.42 33.71 -4.98
C ARG A 359 2.85 34.20 -5.15
N ASN A 360 3.81 33.28 -5.23
CA ASN A 360 5.23 33.60 -5.33
C ASN A 360 5.70 33.73 -6.78
N ARG A 361 4.81 33.59 -7.77
CA ARG A 361 5.12 33.80 -9.18
C ARG A 361 5.49 35.25 -9.45
N GLY A 362 6.50 35.44 -10.29
CA GLY A 362 6.77 36.72 -10.92
C GLY A 362 5.65 37.10 -11.88
N PRO A 363 5.49 38.40 -12.19
CA PRO A 363 4.45 38.88 -13.11
C PRO A 363 4.57 38.32 -14.53
N ASN A 364 5.74 37.79 -14.90
CA ASN A 364 6.02 37.22 -16.22
C ASN A 364 6.11 35.69 -16.22
N ASP A 365 5.96 35.04 -15.06
CA ASP A 365 5.99 33.59 -15.01
C ASP A 365 4.74 33.01 -15.69
N PRO A 366 4.84 31.91 -16.44
CA PRO A 366 3.66 31.26 -17.00
C PRO A 366 2.72 30.78 -15.89
N PRO A 367 1.40 30.68 -16.14
CA PRO A 367 0.47 30.04 -15.21
C PRO A 367 0.92 28.63 -14.83
N LEU A 368 0.64 28.22 -13.59
CA LEU A 368 0.86 26.84 -13.18
C LEU A 368 -0.03 25.91 -14.01
N ASP A 369 0.54 24.80 -14.45
CA ASP A 369 -0.14 23.80 -15.29
C ASP A 369 0.00 22.39 -14.70
N GLN A 370 -0.53 21.39 -15.40
CA GLN A 370 -0.46 19.98 -14.98
C GLN A 370 0.98 19.46 -14.81
N SER A 371 1.98 20.06 -15.46
CA SER A 371 3.38 19.68 -15.29
C SER A 371 3.91 20.07 -13.90
N THR A 372 3.38 21.14 -13.30
CA THR A 372 3.71 21.59 -11.94
C THR A 372 3.45 20.50 -10.91
N LEU A 373 2.40 19.70 -11.08
CA LEU A 373 2.05 18.61 -10.16
C LEU A 373 3.16 17.56 -10.04
N LYS A 374 3.93 17.33 -11.12
CA LYS A 374 5.06 16.38 -11.15
C LYS A 374 6.25 16.83 -10.32
N GLU A 375 6.31 18.11 -9.94
CA GLU A 375 7.35 18.69 -9.10
C GLU A 375 7.00 18.63 -7.61
N LEU A 376 5.79 18.18 -7.27
CA LEU A 376 5.33 18.04 -5.90
C LEU A 376 5.48 16.59 -5.42
N ARG A 377 5.63 16.37 -4.13
CA ARG A 377 5.62 15.04 -3.49
C ARG A 377 4.71 15.08 -2.28
N PHE A 378 4.13 13.94 -1.92
CA PHE A 378 3.45 13.82 -0.61
C PHE A 378 3.65 12.46 0.02
N ASP A 379 3.59 12.46 1.35
CA ASP A 379 3.75 11.30 2.19
C ASP A 379 2.70 11.25 3.32
N PRO A 380 1.58 10.54 3.09
CA PRO A 380 0.54 10.30 4.07
C PRO A 380 0.93 9.22 5.09
N ARG A 381 0.55 9.47 6.35
CA ARG A 381 0.84 8.61 7.50
C ARG A 381 -0.38 8.44 8.39
N PHE A 382 -0.50 7.26 8.98
CA PHE A 382 -1.54 7.03 9.98
C PHE A 382 -1.18 7.75 11.29
N ILE A 383 -2.17 8.42 11.90
CA ILE A 383 -2.04 9.09 13.20
C ILE A 383 -2.71 8.30 14.33
N ARG A 384 -3.23 7.11 14.03
CA ARG A 384 -3.85 6.24 15.03
C ARG A 384 -3.65 4.77 14.70
N ASN A 385 -3.62 3.95 15.73
CA ASN A 385 -3.66 2.51 15.58
C ASN A 385 -5.09 2.07 15.25
N SER A 386 -5.29 1.40 14.11
CA SER A 386 -6.61 0.95 13.67
C SER A 386 -6.49 -0.35 12.86
N GLY A 387 -6.60 -1.47 13.54
CA GLY A 387 -6.38 -2.78 12.92
C GLY A 387 -4.90 -3.08 12.69
N GLU A 388 -4.63 -4.23 12.07
CA GLU A 388 -3.28 -4.81 11.98
C GLU A 388 -2.30 -4.02 11.12
N HIS A 389 -2.80 -3.27 10.14
CA HIS A 389 -1.97 -2.57 9.14
C HIS A 389 -1.97 -1.04 9.25
N MET A 390 -2.64 -0.48 10.26
CA MET A 390 -2.63 0.96 10.52
C MET A 390 -1.96 1.18 11.86
N GLN A 391 -0.65 1.45 11.82
CA GLN A 391 0.15 1.83 12.99
C GLN A 391 0.46 3.31 12.92
N VAL A 392 0.49 4.02 14.06
CA VAL A 392 0.91 5.43 14.10
C VAL A 392 2.28 5.60 13.46
N GLY A 393 2.41 6.57 12.55
CA GLY A 393 3.63 6.80 11.75
C GLY A 393 3.83 5.81 10.60
N GLY A 394 3.00 4.77 10.50
CA GLY A 394 2.98 3.84 9.38
C GLY A 394 2.51 4.52 8.09
N SER A 395 3.06 4.06 6.97
CA SER A 395 2.69 4.50 5.62
C SER A 395 1.19 4.30 5.36
N ALA A 396 0.50 5.36 4.97
CA ALA A 396 -0.92 5.33 4.64
C ALA A 396 -1.09 5.61 3.15
N ALA A 397 -1.18 4.58 2.31
CA ALA A 397 -1.35 4.78 0.87
C ALA A 397 -2.61 5.62 0.56
N ALA A 398 -2.49 6.51 -0.42
CA ALA A 398 -3.57 7.42 -0.80
C ALA A 398 -4.78 6.62 -1.33
N CYS A 399 -5.98 6.89 -0.83
CA CYS A 399 -7.18 6.19 -1.28
C CYS A 399 -7.64 6.65 -2.67
N GLY A 400 -8.65 5.99 -3.25
CA GLY A 400 -9.15 6.30 -4.59
C GLY A 400 -9.57 7.76 -4.82
N ASN A 401 -10.04 8.45 -3.77
CA ASN A 401 -10.36 9.88 -3.86
C ASN A 401 -9.09 10.73 -4.06
N CYS A 402 -8.08 10.51 -3.21
CA CYS A 402 -6.79 11.20 -3.30
C CYS A 402 -6.03 10.81 -4.56
N ASP A 403 -6.13 9.55 -5.00
CA ASP A 403 -5.46 9.08 -6.21
C ASP A 403 -5.88 9.91 -7.44
N ASN A 404 -7.17 10.25 -7.51
CA ASN A 404 -7.72 11.05 -8.61
C ASN A 404 -7.51 12.55 -8.45
N ILE A 405 -7.76 13.13 -7.27
CA ILE A 405 -7.58 14.59 -7.06
C ILE A 405 -6.11 14.98 -7.18
N LEU A 406 -5.20 14.16 -6.64
CA LEU A 406 -3.76 14.37 -6.69
C LEU A 406 -3.13 13.62 -7.87
N HIS A 407 -3.87 13.42 -8.95
CA HIS A 407 -3.30 12.86 -10.17
C HIS A 407 -2.06 13.68 -10.59
N ASN A 408 -1.02 13.01 -11.08
CA ASN A 408 0.29 13.57 -11.42
C ASN A 408 1.17 14.08 -10.27
N VAL A 409 0.73 14.00 -9.01
CA VAL A 409 1.60 14.24 -7.84
C VAL A 409 2.13 12.90 -7.33
N PRO A 410 3.43 12.57 -7.39
CA PRO A 410 3.90 11.28 -6.88
C PRO A 410 3.72 11.12 -5.36
N SER A 411 3.30 9.93 -4.92
CA SER A 411 3.13 9.58 -3.51
C SER A 411 4.22 8.62 -3.04
N TYR A 412 4.89 8.93 -1.93
CA TYR A 412 5.88 8.04 -1.33
C TYR A 412 5.28 6.87 -0.53
N SER A 413 4.01 6.99 -0.16
CA SER A 413 3.26 5.91 0.49
C SER A 413 2.42 5.08 -0.48
N GLY A 414 2.50 5.33 -1.80
CA GLY A 414 1.72 4.60 -2.80
C GLY A 414 0.24 4.98 -2.82
N ARG A 415 -0.53 4.31 -3.68
CA ARG A 415 -1.93 4.66 -4.00
C ARG A 415 -2.81 3.43 -4.18
N PHE A 416 -4.12 3.66 -4.09
CA PHE A 416 -5.18 2.76 -4.51
C PHE A 416 -6.13 3.50 -5.44
N SER A 417 -6.36 2.98 -6.66
CA SER A 417 -7.35 3.58 -7.58
C SER A 417 -8.80 3.16 -7.30
N TYR A 418 -9.00 2.10 -6.51
CA TYR A 418 -10.31 1.48 -6.26
C TYR A 418 -10.72 1.59 -4.78
N HIS A 419 -12.01 1.34 -4.51
CA HIS A 419 -12.54 1.24 -3.15
C HIS A 419 -11.95 0.01 -2.43
N PRO A 420 -11.71 0.04 -1.10
CA PRO A 420 -11.18 -1.10 -0.34
C PRO A 420 -11.97 -2.41 -0.44
N GLN A 421 -13.26 -2.35 -0.81
CA GLN A 421 -14.10 -3.53 -1.01
C GLN A 421 -14.14 -4.01 -2.47
N ASP A 422 -13.49 -3.30 -3.41
CA ASP A 422 -13.42 -3.72 -4.80
C ASP A 422 -12.40 -4.85 -4.98
N HIS A 423 -12.71 -5.87 -5.78
CA HIS A 423 -11.77 -6.98 -6.03
C HIS A 423 -10.48 -6.54 -6.71
N ARG A 424 -10.48 -5.38 -7.38
CA ARG A 424 -9.31 -4.75 -8.03
C ARG A 424 -8.51 -3.90 -7.06
N TYR A 425 -8.87 -3.85 -5.77
CA TYR A 425 -8.16 -3.07 -4.76
C TYR A 425 -6.73 -3.59 -4.57
N ASN A 426 -5.79 -3.00 -5.31
CA ASN A 426 -4.38 -3.28 -5.24
C ASN A 426 -3.59 -1.99 -5.03
N ARG A 427 -2.56 -2.06 -4.19
CA ARG A 427 -1.64 -0.94 -3.99
C ARG A 427 -0.75 -0.81 -5.21
N HIS A 428 -0.66 0.38 -5.79
CA HIS A 428 0.29 0.69 -6.84
C HIS A 428 1.26 1.78 -6.42
N SER A 429 2.52 1.60 -6.83
CA SER A 429 3.55 2.62 -6.78
C SER A 429 3.23 3.68 -7.85
N THR A 430 3.34 4.96 -7.49
CA THR A 430 3.50 6.05 -8.48
C THR A 430 4.90 6.63 -8.45
N ALA A 431 5.83 5.99 -7.72
CA ALA A 431 7.22 6.42 -7.64
C ALA A 431 8.02 6.12 -8.92
N ASP A 432 7.45 5.32 -9.83
CA ASP A 432 8.07 4.91 -11.10
C ASP A 432 7.64 5.77 -12.30
N TRP A 433 7.05 6.96 -12.08
CA TRP A 433 6.68 7.93 -13.12
C TRP A 433 7.56 9.16 -13.15
#